data_AF-A0A1L5F4N0-F1
#
_entry.id   AF-A0A1L5F4N0-F1
#
_cell.length_a   1.000
_cell.length_b   1.000
_cell.length_c   1.000
_cell.angle_alpha   90.00
_cell.angle_beta   90.00
_cell.angle_gamma   90.00
#
_symmetry.space_group_name_H-M   'P 1'
#
loop_
_entity.id
_entity.type
_entity.pdbx_description
1 polymer ?
#
loop_
_entity_poly.entity_id
_entity_poly.type
_entity_poly.pdbx_seq_one_letter_code
_entity_poly.pdbx_strand_id
1 'polypeptide(L)'
;MLKELMEEELKLMGLNSLEHPIFYNCQYGIRFEIGVGNVYNKDMTPRKEYVESALSRAMTIYNNGIKSPTLLMWEVYPQGEEDKSDFEILFSKKIISILPQEEFSQDIDIDNEVIKRTQLYWDLKKSNIPMNKVFREIIIGDLGGSEDFISSIYLFDVENHVMLHLYDDRGLDIVAYDKNKLIPIYQKLNTWILDYDRKQIDKIFFV
;
A
#
# COMPACT_ATOMS: atom_id res chain seq x y z
N MET A 1 1.21 21.23 1.17
CA MET A 1 0.05 20.36 1.43
C MET A 1 0.50 18.90 1.35
N LEU A 2 -0.19 17.96 1.98
CA LEU A 2 0.11 16.53 1.94
C LEU A 2 0.02 15.96 0.51
N LYS A 3 -0.95 16.42 -0.29
CA LYS A 3 -1.03 16.03 -1.71
C LYS A 3 0.18 16.46 -2.52
N GLU A 4 0.62 17.72 -2.37
CA GLU A 4 1.82 18.23 -3.04
C GLU A 4 3.06 17.44 -2.64
N LEU A 5 3.18 17.07 -1.35
CA LEU A 5 4.30 16.27 -0.85
C LEU A 5 4.34 14.88 -1.50
N MET A 6 3.17 14.25 -1.65
CA MET A 6 3.05 12.97 -2.37
C MET A 6 3.47 13.11 -3.84
N GLU A 7 2.99 14.15 -4.53
CA GLU A 7 3.33 14.42 -5.93
C GLU A 7 4.84 14.69 -6.12
N GLU A 8 5.47 15.39 -5.19
CA GLU A 8 6.92 15.60 -5.16
C GLU A 8 7.69 14.28 -5.00
N GLU A 9 7.26 13.41 -4.08
CA GLU A 9 7.87 12.09 -3.87
C GLU A 9 7.73 11.19 -5.11
N LEU A 10 6.56 11.16 -5.75
CA LEU A 10 6.37 10.41 -6.99
C LEU A 10 7.34 10.90 -8.06
N LYS A 11 7.44 12.22 -8.26
CA LYS A 11 8.34 12.82 -9.23
C LYS A 11 9.81 12.49 -8.93
N LEU A 12 10.22 12.51 -7.66
CA LEU A 12 11.57 12.10 -7.25
C LEU A 12 11.85 10.64 -7.63
N MET A 13 10.90 9.74 -7.39
CA MET A 13 11.00 8.32 -7.73
C MET A 13 10.81 8.01 -9.23
N GLY A 14 10.63 9.03 -10.08
CA GLY A 14 10.40 8.88 -11.52
C GLY A 14 9.01 8.36 -11.88
N LEU A 15 8.06 8.45 -10.95
CA LEU A 15 6.67 8.01 -11.12
C LEU A 15 5.81 9.18 -11.59
N ASN A 16 5.06 8.99 -12.68
CA ASN A 16 4.10 9.98 -13.17
C ASN A 16 2.69 9.82 -12.57
N SER A 17 2.42 8.62 -12.06
CA SER A 17 1.14 8.20 -11.48
C SER A 17 1.37 7.00 -10.56
N LEU A 18 0.32 6.57 -9.85
CA LEU A 18 0.31 5.37 -9.02
C LEU A 18 -0.10 4.13 -9.85
N GLU A 19 0.52 3.95 -11.02
CA GLU A 19 0.23 2.80 -11.88
C GLU A 19 0.74 1.50 -11.27
N HIS A 20 -0.13 0.49 -11.22
CA HIS A 20 0.18 -0.80 -10.63
C HIS A 20 0.62 -1.81 -11.67
N PRO A 21 1.56 -2.72 -11.33
CA PRO A 21 2.51 -2.68 -10.22
C PRO A 21 3.40 -1.45 -10.09
N ILE A 22 3.54 -0.89 -8.90
CA ILE A 22 4.45 0.23 -8.64
C ILE A 22 5.90 -0.23 -8.88
N PHE A 23 6.22 -1.47 -8.52
CA PHE A 23 7.52 -2.08 -8.75
C PHE A 23 8.03 -1.97 -10.19
N TYR A 24 7.16 -2.13 -11.19
CA TYR A 24 7.57 -2.05 -12.60
C TYR A 24 7.80 -0.61 -13.08
N ASN A 25 7.22 0.36 -12.36
CA ASN A 25 7.23 1.77 -12.74
C ASN A 25 8.32 2.57 -12.03
N CYS A 26 8.97 2.03 -10.99
CA CYS A 26 10.08 2.69 -10.29
C CYS A 26 11.41 1.98 -10.58
N GLN A 27 12.48 2.77 -10.76
CA GLN A 27 13.82 2.22 -11.04
C GLN A 27 14.34 1.31 -9.92
N TYR A 28 14.06 1.64 -8.65
CA TYR A 28 14.51 0.86 -7.50
C TYR A 28 13.30 0.40 -6.70
N GLY A 29 12.93 -0.86 -6.90
CA GLY A 29 11.83 -1.49 -6.21
C GLY A 29 12.12 -2.92 -5.83
N ILE A 30 11.39 -3.41 -4.84
CA ILE A 30 11.35 -4.81 -4.46
C ILE A 30 9.89 -5.20 -4.28
N ARG A 31 9.50 -6.27 -4.97
CA ARG A 31 8.21 -6.91 -4.84
C ARG A 31 8.32 -8.14 -3.96
N PHE A 32 7.57 -8.15 -2.87
CA PHE A 32 7.53 -9.26 -1.92
C PHE A 32 6.25 -10.09 -2.09
N GLU A 33 6.39 -11.40 -1.90
CA GLU A 33 5.28 -12.34 -1.69
C GLU A 33 4.97 -12.42 -0.19
N ILE A 34 3.77 -12.01 0.19
CA ILE A 34 3.31 -12.06 1.59
C ILE A 34 2.35 -13.24 1.84
N GLY A 35 1.56 -13.63 0.84
CA GLY A 35 0.60 -14.73 0.92
C GLY A 35 1.23 -16.05 0.50
N VAL A 36 1.43 -16.97 1.45
CA VAL A 36 2.03 -18.30 1.16
C VAL A 36 1.19 -19.42 1.79
N GLY A 37 0.94 -20.45 0.99
CA GLY A 37 0.20 -21.65 1.40
C GLY A 37 -1.27 -21.60 0.99
N ASN A 38 -2.07 -22.49 1.58
CA ASN A 38 -3.49 -22.58 1.23
C ASN A 38 -4.26 -21.39 1.81
N VAL A 39 -4.95 -20.65 0.95
CA VAL A 39 -5.76 -19.48 1.29
C VAL A 39 -7.04 -19.88 2.02
N TYR A 40 -7.72 -20.93 1.54
CA TYR A 40 -9.05 -21.32 2.02
C TYR A 40 -9.06 -22.67 2.74
N ASN A 41 -9.97 -22.80 3.70
CA ASN A 41 -10.38 -24.05 4.29
C ASN A 41 -11.21 -24.87 3.28
N LYS A 42 -11.52 -26.13 3.62
CA LYS A 42 -12.37 -26.99 2.79
C LYS A 42 -13.80 -26.44 2.61
N ASP A 43 -14.26 -25.61 3.53
CA ASP A 43 -15.56 -24.93 3.50
C ASP A 43 -15.52 -23.57 2.79
N MET A 44 -14.42 -23.26 2.07
CA MET A 44 -14.18 -22.01 1.36
C MET A 44 -14.06 -20.76 2.25
N THR A 45 -13.96 -20.92 3.57
CA THR A 45 -13.65 -19.79 4.46
C THR A 45 -12.15 -19.44 4.41
N PRO A 46 -11.77 -18.16 4.47
CA PRO A 46 -10.35 -17.77 4.54
C PRO A 46 -9.67 -18.37 5.76
N ARG A 47 -8.48 -18.92 5.57
CA ARG A 47 -7.71 -19.53 6.65
C ARG A 47 -7.11 -18.45 7.52
N LYS A 48 -7.39 -18.54 8.83
CA LYS A 48 -6.81 -17.64 9.82
C LYS A 48 -5.28 -17.67 9.77
N GLU A 49 -4.67 -18.85 9.64
CA GLU A 49 -3.20 -18.96 9.59
C GLU A 49 -2.61 -18.24 8.37
N TYR A 50 -3.32 -18.25 7.24
CA TYR A 50 -2.91 -17.57 6.02
C TYR A 50 -2.94 -16.05 6.22
N VAL A 51 -4.08 -15.51 6.71
CA VAL A 51 -4.25 -14.07 6.97
C VAL A 51 -3.22 -13.55 7.98
N GLU A 52 -3.02 -14.27 9.08
CA GLU A 52 -2.06 -13.86 10.11
C GLU A 52 -0.61 -13.95 9.62
N SER A 53 -0.28 -14.96 8.79
CA SER A 53 1.04 -15.08 8.16
C SER A 53 1.30 -13.94 7.17
N ALA A 54 0.34 -13.63 6.30
CA ALA A 54 0.42 -12.52 5.35
C ALA A 54 0.58 -11.17 6.07
N LEU A 55 -0.23 -10.94 7.12
CA LEU A 55 -0.15 -9.74 7.95
C LEU A 55 1.22 -9.63 8.65
N SER A 56 1.73 -10.75 9.18
CA SER A 56 3.05 -10.79 9.81
C SER A 56 4.17 -10.43 8.84
N ARG A 57 4.14 -10.96 7.60
CA ARG A 57 5.11 -10.60 6.56
C ARG A 57 4.99 -9.13 6.17
N ALA A 58 3.79 -8.64 5.90
CA ALA A 58 3.54 -7.23 5.55
C ALA A 58 4.05 -6.27 6.62
N MET A 59 3.71 -6.52 7.90
CA MET A 59 4.18 -5.72 9.02
C MET A 59 5.71 -5.80 9.20
N THR A 60 6.30 -6.97 8.96
CA THR A 60 7.76 -7.12 9.00
C THR A 60 8.43 -6.31 7.90
N ILE A 61 7.88 -6.30 6.68
CA ILE A 61 8.38 -5.48 5.57
C ILE A 61 8.27 -3.99 5.92
N TYR A 62 7.10 -3.53 6.38
CA TYR A 62 6.89 -2.16 6.83
C TYR A 62 7.91 -1.72 7.89
N ASN A 63 8.06 -2.49 8.97
CA ASN A 63 8.98 -2.16 10.07
C ASN A 63 10.46 -2.13 9.63
N ASN A 64 10.82 -2.85 8.57
CA ASN A 64 12.19 -2.86 8.06
C ASN A 64 12.41 -1.84 6.94
N GLY A 65 11.38 -1.48 6.18
CA GLY A 65 11.48 -0.63 5.00
C GLY A 65 11.12 0.84 5.23
N ILE A 66 10.15 1.10 6.11
CA ILE A 66 9.67 2.45 6.43
C ILE A 66 10.25 2.85 7.79
N LYS A 67 11.10 3.89 7.81
CA LYS A 67 11.83 4.34 9.01
C LYS A 67 11.14 5.52 9.69
N SER A 68 10.64 6.44 8.88
CA SER A 68 9.92 7.65 9.30
C SER A 68 8.59 7.77 8.53
N PRO A 69 7.55 7.00 8.93
CA PRO A 69 6.23 7.11 8.31
C PRO A 69 5.75 8.57 8.34
N THR A 70 5.51 9.15 7.18
CA THR A 70 5.18 10.58 7.06
C THR A 70 3.75 10.78 6.58
N LEU A 71 3.33 10.03 5.57
CA LEU A 71 2.04 10.21 4.92
C LEU A 71 1.38 8.87 4.63
N LEU A 72 0.08 8.78 4.90
CA LEU A 72 -0.80 7.75 4.38
C LEU A 72 -1.82 8.39 3.45
N MET A 73 -1.92 7.89 2.23
CA MET A 73 -2.92 8.29 1.25
C MET A 73 -3.84 7.10 0.97
N TRP A 74 -5.14 7.33 0.96
CA TRP A 74 -6.15 6.35 0.58
C TRP A 74 -6.95 6.88 -0.62
N GLU A 75 -6.91 6.18 -1.74
CA GLU A 75 -7.62 6.51 -2.97
C GLU A 75 -8.90 5.67 -3.10
N VAL A 76 -10.06 6.31 -3.08
CA VAL A 76 -11.37 5.66 -3.13
C VAL A 76 -12.20 6.17 -4.30
N TYR A 77 -13.16 5.35 -4.71
CA TYR A 77 -14.03 5.59 -5.87
C TYR A 77 -15.50 5.53 -5.44
N PRO A 78 -16.06 6.62 -4.89
CA PRO A 78 -17.46 6.66 -4.45
C PRO A 78 -18.42 6.28 -5.59
N GLN A 79 -19.36 5.37 -5.31
CA GLN A 79 -20.39 4.95 -6.26
C GLN A 79 -21.75 5.56 -5.89
N GLY A 80 -22.39 6.29 -6.80
CA GLY A 80 -23.72 6.89 -6.57
C GLY A 80 -23.72 8.08 -5.58
N GLU A 81 -24.81 8.22 -4.80
CA GLU A 81 -24.96 9.23 -3.73
C GLU A 81 -24.21 8.85 -2.43
N GLU A 82 -23.28 7.88 -2.46
CA GLU A 82 -22.41 7.62 -1.32
C GLU A 82 -21.57 8.87 -1.04
N ASP A 83 -21.92 9.53 0.07
CA ASP A 83 -21.35 10.80 0.46
C ASP A 83 -19.94 10.60 1.02
N LYS A 84 -19.13 11.66 0.97
CA LYS A 84 -17.77 11.72 1.57
C LYS A 84 -17.72 11.17 3.00
N SER A 85 -18.81 11.31 3.75
CA SER A 85 -18.97 10.76 5.10
C SER A 85 -18.76 9.26 5.17
N ASP A 86 -19.11 8.50 4.13
CA ASP A 86 -19.17 7.04 4.20
C ASP A 86 -17.79 6.42 4.28
N PHE A 87 -16.80 6.94 3.54
CA PHE A 87 -15.42 6.47 3.61
C PHE A 87 -14.71 6.91 4.90
N GLU A 88 -14.97 8.13 5.39
CA GLU A 88 -14.45 8.56 6.70
C GLU A 88 -15.03 7.71 7.84
N ILE A 89 -16.32 7.37 7.76
CA ILE A 89 -17.00 6.46 8.70
C ILE A 89 -16.41 5.05 8.58
N LEU A 90 -16.19 4.55 7.36
CA LEU A 90 -15.61 3.23 7.10
C LEU A 90 -14.20 3.14 7.71
N PHE A 91 -13.32 4.10 7.43
CA PHE A 91 -11.99 4.18 8.02
C PHE A 91 -12.05 4.24 9.55
N SER A 92 -12.94 5.09 10.08
CA SER A 92 -13.13 5.24 11.52
C SER A 92 -13.56 3.95 12.20
N LYS A 93 -14.47 3.20 11.56
CA LYS A 93 -15.01 1.94 12.08
C LYS A 93 -14.00 0.80 12.01
N LYS A 94 -13.22 0.71 10.93
CA LYS A 94 -12.30 -0.40 10.70
C LYS A 94 -10.92 -0.16 11.30
N ILE A 95 -10.42 1.06 11.22
CA ILE A 95 -9.03 1.41 11.57
C ILE A 95 -9.00 2.17 12.91
N ILE A 96 -9.34 3.46 12.87
CA ILE A 96 -9.30 4.38 14.01
C ILE A 96 -10.10 5.65 13.70
N SER A 97 -10.78 6.21 14.70
CA SER A 97 -11.58 7.44 14.58
C SER A 97 -10.71 8.70 14.50
N ILE A 98 -9.90 8.80 13.44
CA ILE A 98 -9.11 9.99 13.08
C ILE A 98 -9.48 10.35 11.64
N LEU A 99 -10.01 11.55 11.45
CA LEU A 99 -10.36 12.07 10.12
C LEU A 99 -9.11 12.41 9.30
N PRO A 100 -9.18 12.34 7.97
CA PRO A 100 -8.09 12.80 7.11
C PRO A 100 -7.87 14.31 7.29
N GLN A 101 -6.62 14.76 7.15
CA GLN A 101 -6.28 16.18 7.20
C GLN A 101 -6.50 16.89 5.86
N GLU A 102 -6.40 16.16 4.75
CA GLU A 102 -6.69 16.70 3.42
C GLU A 102 -7.52 15.69 2.61
N GLU A 103 -8.39 16.22 1.75
CA GLU A 103 -9.21 15.45 0.83
C GLU A 103 -9.24 16.16 -0.53
N PHE A 104 -9.08 15.40 -1.60
CA PHE A 104 -9.19 15.91 -2.96
C PHE A 104 -10.06 14.96 -3.79
N SER A 105 -11.19 15.47 -4.30
CA SER A 105 -12.04 14.77 -5.26
C SER A 105 -11.87 15.35 -6.66
N GLN A 106 -11.84 14.49 -7.66
CA GLN A 106 -11.86 14.86 -9.08
C GLN A 106 -12.64 13.83 -9.89
N ASP A 107 -13.29 14.29 -10.94
CA ASP A 107 -13.89 13.41 -11.93
C ASP A 107 -12.81 12.95 -12.91
N ILE A 108 -12.78 11.66 -13.22
CA ILE A 108 -11.84 11.05 -14.16
C ILE A 108 -12.60 10.22 -15.19
N ASP A 109 -12.12 10.24 -16.43
CA ASP A 109 -12.63 9.39 -17.49
C ASP A 109 -11.90 8.04 -17.47
N ILE A 110 -12.64 6.97 -17.18
CA ILE A 110 -12.18 5.58 -17.28
C ILE A 110 -13.14 4.87 -18.24
N ASP A 111 -12.63 4.35 -19.36
CA ASP A 111 -13.41 3.57 -20.34
C ASP A 111 -14.69 4.25 -20.85
N ASN A 112 -14.67 5.58 -20.99
CA ASN A 112 -15.79 6.45 -21.34
C ASN A 112 -16.88 6.61 -20.26
N GLU A 113 -16.59 6.21 -19.03
CA GLU A 113 -17.40 6.52 -17.85
C GLU A 113 -16.69 7.56 -16.99
N VAL A 114 -17.46 8.56 -16.54
CA VAL A 114 -16.96 9.57 -15.60
C VAL A 114 -17.09 8.98 -14.20
N ILE A 115 -15.96 8.69 -13.58
CA ILE A 115 -15.88 8.15 -12.23
C ILE A 115 -15.31 9.23 -11.31
N LYS A 116 -15.93 9.41 -10.14
CA LYS A 116 -15.38 10.30 -9.11
C LYS A 116 -14.26 9.58 -8.38
N ARG A 117 -13.05 10.14 -8.41
CA ARG A 117 -11.91 9.69 -7.63
C ARG A 117 -11.71 10.62 -6.44
N THR A 118 -11.63 10.08 -5.23
CA THR A 118 -11.33 10.84 -4.01
C THR A 118 -10.08 10.31 -3.35
N GLN A 119 -9.17 11.21 -2.99
CA GLN A 119 -7.94 10.89 -2.27
C GLN A 119 -8.00 11.52 -0.88
N LEU A 120 -7.85 10.70 0.15
CA LEU A 120 -7.87 11.07 1.56
C LEU A 120 -6.45 10.96 2.13
N TYR A 121 -6.00 11.96 2.88
CA TYR A 121 -4.60 12.06 3.32
C TYR A 121 -4.50 12.20 4.84
N TRP A 122 -3.62 11.39 5.45
CA TRP A 122 -3.26 11.47 6.86
C TRP A 122 -1.80 11.84 7.06
N ASP A 123 -1.55 12.85 7.90
CA ASP A 123 -0.20 13.19 8.39
C ASP A 123 0.19 12.25 9.55
N LEU A 124 1.03 11.26 9.25
CA LEU A 124 1.43 10.24 10.23
C LEU A 124 2.37 10.77 11.31
N LYS A 125 2.93 11.98 11.14
CA LYS A 125 3.69 12.66 12.20
C LYS A 125 2.77 13.27 13.25
N LYS A 126 1.51 13.54 12.91
CA LYS A 126 0.48 14.09 13.81
C LYS A 126 -0.55 13.07 14.25
N SER A 127 -0.72 11.99 13.49
CA SER A 127 -1.74 10.97 13.70
C SER A 127 -1.12 9.58 13.81
N ASN A 128 -1.31 8.93 14.96
CA ASN A 128 -0.85 7.55 15.16
C ASN A 128 -1.89 6.56 14.61
N ILE A 129 -1.78 6.23 13.33
CA ILE A 129 -2.66 5.27 12.66
C ILE A 129 -2.12 3.83 12.89
N PRO A 130 -2.96 2.88 13.36
CA PRO A 130 -2.52 1.50 13.60
C PRO A 130 -2.35 0.72 12.28
N MET A 131 -1.13 0.71 11.72
CA MET A 131 -0.83 0.05 10.44
C MET A 131 -1.19 -1.43 10.40
N ASN A 132 -1.15 -2.13 11.53
CA ASN A 132 -1.57 -3.53 11.59
C ASN A 132 -3.06 -3.71 11.27
N LYS A 133 -3.91 -2.74 11.60
CA LYS A 133 -5.33 -2.77 11.22
C LYS A 133 -5.49 -2.41 9.74
N VAL A 134 -4.75 -1.40 9.27
CA VAL A 134 -4.77 -0.99 7.85
C VAL A 134 -4.42 -2.19 6.96
N PHE A 135 -3.26 -2.81 7.20
CA PHE A 135 -2.82 -3.95 6.40
C PHE A 135 -3.74 -5.16 6.54
N ARG A 136 -4.34 -5.36 7.71
CA ARG A 136 -5.32 -6.43 7.89
C ARG A 136 -6.56 -6.20 7.03
N GLU A 137 -7.08 -4.98 6.95
CA GLU A 137 -8.24 -4.69 6.10
C GLU A 137 -7.90 -4.84 4.61
N ILE A 138 -6.70 -4.47 4.18
CA ILE A 138 -6.23 -4.70 2.80
C ILE A 138 -6.19 -6.21 2.49
N ILE A 139 -5.57 -7.01 3.36
CA ILE A 139 -5.43 -8.47 3.18
C ILE A 139 -6.78 -9.17 3.16
N ILE A 140 -7.69 -8.83 4.09
CA ILE A 140 -9.00 -9.48 4.10
C ILE A 140 -9.91 -8.98 2.98
N GLY A 141 -9.62 -7.82 2.37
CA GLY A 141 -10.36 -7.28 1.24
C GLY A 141 -10.59 -8.31 0.15
N ASP A 142 -9.50 -8.92 -0.38
CA ASP A 142 -9.56 -9.96 -1.43
C ASP A 142 -10.12 -11.31 -0.93
N LEU A 143 -10.40 -11.40 0.37
CA LEU A 143 -10.87 -12.61 1.05
C LEU A 143 -12.31 -12.44 1.58
N GLY A 144 -13.09 -11.53 0.99
CA GLY A 144 -14.49 -11.23 1.36
C GLY A 144 -14.64 -10.07 2.34
N GLY A 145 -13.62 -9.20 2.44
CA GLY A 145 -13.63 -7.96 3.20
C GLY A 145 -14.23 -6.80 2.40
N SER A 146 -13.84 -5.57 2.74
CA SER A 146 -14.21 -4.39 1.96
C SER A 146 -13.18 -4.18 0.86
N GLU A 147 -13.66 -4.11 -0.37
CA GLU A 147 -12.84 -3.93 -1.57
C GLU A 147 -12.19 -2.54 -1.63
N ASP A 148 -12.75 -1.57 -0.91
CA ASP A 148 -12.26 -0.18 -0.85
C ASP A 148 -10.83 -0.05 -0.33
N PHE A 149 -10.34 -1.05 0.42
CA PHE A 149 -8.97 -1.09 0.93
C PHE A 149 -7.98 -1.76 -0.03
N ILE A 150 -8.45 -2.54 -1.01
CA ILE A 150 -7.59 -3.29 -1.92
C ILE A 150 -6.90 -2.31 -2.86
N SER A 151 -5.57 -2.38 -2.96
CA SER A 151 -4.77 -1.63 -3.93
C SER A 151 -5.08 -0.13 -3.94
N SER A 152 -5.39 0.44 -2.77
CA SER A 152 -5.85 1.83 -2.67
C SER A 152 -5.09 2.65 -1.64
N ILE A 153 -4.28 2.02 -0.79
CA ILE A 153 -3.56 2.69 0.30
C ILE A 153 -2.06 2.71 0.04
N TYR A 154 -1.50 3.91 0.10
CA TYR A 154 -0.09 4.19 -0.15
C TYR A 154 0.52 4.85 1.07
N LEU A 155 1.72 4.39 1.42
CA LEU A 155 2.46 4.86 2.57
C LEU A 155 3.79 5.45 2.12
N PHE A 156 4.12 6.64 2.62
CA PHE A 156 5.33 7.36 2.27
C PHE A 156 6.19 7.64 3.50
N ASP A 157 7.48 7.35 3.37
CA ASP A 157 8.58 7.85 4.20
C ASP A 157 9.33 8.91 3.40
N VAL A 158 8.88 10.15 3.53
CA VAL A 158 9.42 11.31 2.81
C VAL A 158 10.86 11.60 3.22
N GLU A 159 11.22 11.34 4.47
CA GLU A 159 12.59 11.60 4.95
C GLU A 159 13.62 10.67 4.30
N ASN A 160 13.20 9.47 3.91
CA ASN A 160 14.06 8.48 3.27
C ASN A 160 13.75 8.27 1.79
N HIS A 161 12.76 8.97 1.24
CA HIS A 161 12.25 8.81 -0.11
C HIS A 161 11.90 7.36 -0.44
N VAL A 162 11.07 6.75 0.41
CA VAL A 162 10.60 5.36 0.29
C VAL A 162 9.08 5.35 0.27
N MET A 163 8.49 4.58 -0.64
CA MET A 163 7.05 4.32 -0.69
C MET A 163 6.78 2.82 -0.55
N LEU A 164 5.74 2.48 0.20
CA LEU A 164 5.24 1.12 0.38
C LEU A 164 3.78 1.06 -0.08
N HIS A 165 3.47 0.02 -0.85
CA HIS A 165 2.13 -0.25 -1.35
C HIS A 165 1.81 -1.74 -1.20
N LEU A 166 0.80 -2.04 -0.38
CA LEU A 166 0.27 -3.40 -0.18
C LEU A 166 -0.96 -3.56 -1.07
N TYR A 167 -0.94 -4.51 -2.00
CA TYR A 167 -2.01 -4.69 -2.99
C TYR A 167 -3.24 -5.36 -2.40
N ASP A 168 -3.01 -6.52 -1.80
CA ASP A 168 -4.00 -7.51 -1.41
C ASP A 168 -3.35 -8.48 -0.41
N ASP A 169 -3.83 -9.71 -0.33
CA ASP A 169 -3.26 -10.77 0.49
C ASP A 169 -1.99 -11.43 -0.07
N ARG A 170 -1.58 -11.11 -1.31
CA ARG A 170 -0.51 -11.78 -2.06
C ARG A 170 0.77 -10.95 -2.14
N GLY A 171 0.66 -9.68 -2.56
CA GLY A 171 1.80 -8.87 -2.99
C GLY A 171 1.97 -7.57 -2.21
N LEU A 172 3.22 -7.18 -1.96
CA LEU A 172 3.59 -5.87 -1.40
C LEU A 172 4.83 -5.32 -2.13
N ASP A 173 4.71 -4.10 -2.63
CA ASP A 173 5.83 -3.37 -3.26
C ASP A 173 6.42 -2.34 -2.30
N ILE A 174 7.74 -2.29 -2.26
CA ILE A 174 8.48 -1.18 -1.66
C ILE A 174 9.42 -0.59 -2.71
N VAL A 175 9.37 0.72 -2.90
CA VAL A 175 10.17 1.45 -3.89
C VAL A 175 10.86 2.63 -3.23
N ALA A 176 11.98 3.07 -3.81
CA ALA A 176 12.75 4.18 -3.27
C ALA A 176 13.45 5.00 -4.34
N TYR A 177 13.76 6.25 -4.01
CA TYR A 177 14.62 7.10 -4.84
C TYR A 177 16.06 6.59 -4.93
N ASP A 178 16.59 6.05 -3.83
CA ASP A 178 17.95 5.51 -3.75
C ASP A 178 17.90 4.03 -3.37
N LYS A 179 18.48 3.17 -4.24
CA LYS A 179 18.59 1.73 -4.00
C LYS A 179 19.25 1.39 -2.67
N ASN A 180 20.17 2.23 -2.16
CA ASN A 180 20.85 1.97 -0.89
C ASN A 180 19.88 1.94 0.30
N LYS A 181 18.72 2.60 0.19
CA LYS A 181 17.65 2.52 1.19
C LYS A 181 17.00 1.14 1.25
N LEU A 182 17.00 0.41 0.13
CA LEU A 182 16.39 -0.92 0.03
C LEU A 182 17.39 -2.07 0.18
N ILE A 183 18.71 -1.84 0.09
CA ILE A 183 19.73 -2.90 0.30
C ILE A 183 19.54 -3.65 1.63
N PRO A 184 19.32 -2.99 2.80
CA PRO A 184 19.19 -3.70 4.06
C PRO A 184 17.98 -4.64 4.09
N ILE A 185 16.84 -4.22 3.53
CA ILE A 185 15.63 -5.04 3.50
C ILE A 185 15.73 -6.14 2.44
N TYR A 186 16.36 -5.86 1.28
CA TYR A 186 16.68 -6.86 0.26
C TYR A 186 17.50 -8.02 0.85
N GLN A 187 18.58 -7.71 1.57
CA GLN A 187 19.44 -8.72 2.18
C GLN A 187 18.71 -9.51 3.28
N LYS A 188 17.97 -8.79 4.14
CA LYS A 188 17.31 -9.39 5.30
C LYS A 188 16.11 -10.26 4.94
N LEU A 189 15.31 -9.84 3.96
CA LEU A 189 14.06 -10.49 3.57
C LEU A 189 14.13 -11.13 2.18
N ASN A 190 15.34 -11.45 1.70
CA ASN A 190 15.58 -11.95 0.34
C ASN A 190 14.70 -13.16 -0.02
N THR A 191 14.46 -14.06 0.93
CA THR A 191 13.64 -15.27 0.74
C THR A 191 12.15 -14.98 0.55
N TRP A 192 11.68 -13.76 0.80
CA TRP A 192 10.28 -13.36 0.61
C TRP A 192 10.06 -12.58 -0.67
N ILE A 193 11.12 -12.28 -1.42
CA ILE A 193 11.00 -11.66 -2.74
C ILE A 193 10.21 -12.60 -3.65
N LEU A 194 9.26 -12.04 -4.41
CA LEU A 194 8.47 -12.83 -5.35
C LEU A 194 9.40 -13.45 -6.42
N ASP A 195 9.39 -14.78 -6.52
CA ASP A 195 10.35 -15.50 -7.35
C ASP A 195 10.26 -15.15 -8.85
N TYR A 196 9.08 -14.75 -9.31
CA TYR A 196 8.87 -14.25 -10.68
C TYR A 196 9.77 -13.04 -10.99
N ASP A 197 9.86 -12.09 -10.05
CA ASP A 197 10.59 -10.82 -10.20
C ASP A 197 12.03 -10.88 -9.68
N ARG A 198 12.40 -11.95 -8.99
CA ARG A 198 13.71 -12.12 -8.34
C ARG A 198 14.88 -11.82 -9.27
N LYS A 199 14.87 -12.35 -10.49
CA LYS A 199 15.96 -12.12 -11.46
C LYS A 199 16.15 -10.65 -11.82
N GLN A 200 15.07 -9.87 -11.87
CA GLN A 200 15.13 -8.44 -12.13
C GLN A 200 15.66 -7.69 -10.92
N ILE A 201 15.18 -8.04 -9.72
CA ILE A 201 15.58 -7.43 -8.45
C ILE A 201 17.07 -7.71 -8.18
N ASP A 202 17.52 -8.95 -8.34
CA ASP A 202 18.92 -9.34 -8.12
C ASP A 202 19.89 -8.54 -9.01
N LYS A 203 19.52 -8.22 -10.27
CA LYS A 203 20.38 -7.39 -11.14
C LYS A 203 20.67 -5.99 -10.56
N ILE A 204 19.79 -5.48 -9.69
CA ILE A 204 19.89 -4.14 -9.11
C ILE A 204 20.61 -4.18 -7.75
N PHE A 205 20.28 -5.19 -6.94
CA PHE A 205 20.64 -5.25 -5.51
C PHE A 205 21.65 -6.34 -5.16
N PHE A 206 21.92 -7.31 -6.03
CA PHE A 206 22.98 -8.30 -5.83
C PHE A 206 24.33 -7.61 -6.08
N VAL A 207 24.97 -7.20 -4.98
CA VAL A 207 26.29 -6.55 -4.93
C VAL A 207 27.24 -7.42 -4.13
#